data_AF-A0A9N9SUI7-F1
#
_entry.id   AF-A0A9N9SUI7-F1
#
_cell.length_a   1.000
_cell.length_b   1.000
_cell.length_c   1.000
_cell.angle_alpha   90.00
_cell.angle_beta   90.00
_cell.angle_gamma   90.00
#
_symmetry.space_group_name_H-M   'P 1'
#
loop_
_entity.id
_entity.type
_entity.pdbx_description
1 polymer ?
#
loop_
_entity_poly.entity_id
_entity_poly.type
_entity_poly.pdbx_seq_one_letter_code
_entity_poly.pdbx_strand_id
1 'polypeptide(L)'
;MAKGKGLGGTSILNAMIYIKGNKRDYDTWEKLGNTGWGWDTVKEHFKNLENMQAEGVSDEYGRGGYMTLNRYPSDQPIASAIIEAFKEMRLPLLNEENPANPLGVLTGFQCIKDGIRFNTGRAFLGQVKSRSNLMTALHSFVQKVNINRKSKSATGVQVNVRGTIINVKAKKEVIVSGGTVNSPQLLMLSGIGPKNHLEKVNVDPIKDLPVGEHLEDHTLHAGFFVKVNPEIQLIDNQLDTIYKYFAHQEGKLGTLMITNIMASAFPSVMGLKNEILANINDAIEKKSVLGITSTVLNPKSQGKILLKTSNANDKPLIYSGYLSDQNGEDMAIMLESLRFLENLIETSSLKKYDPQIMQLNLPECDKFEFRSDDYWKCSIRYLTTTIFHPTGTCKMGPSDDGTAVVDLELRVFGIDNLRVADASIMPNINKTDKTPRDTARTRRRKRNVRESKENTFGKSVSRVMTKGGTAKKRILVQKSPPDSTTEAIKKAVVEAAGKEQASDIVRAWTEGRGDAKGMKSAMIDVDEDAVEKVEKVYEKDTSGLYILSNGGSKGKDTQM
;
A
#
# COMPACT_ATOMS: atom_id res chain seq x y z
N MET A 1 -0.67 -16.46 -3.67
CA MET A 1 -1.04 -15.13 -3.14
C MET A 1 -0.65 -14.06 -4.15
N ALA A 2 -1.63 -13.26 -4.61
CA ALA A 2 -1.39 -12.16 -5.55
C ALA A 2 -0.72 -10.96 -4.85
N LYS A 3 0.09 -10.19 -5.57
CA LYS A 3 0.76 -9.00 -5.05
C LYS A 3 1.15 -8.02 -6.15
N GLY A 4 1.30 -6.75 -5.79
CA GLY A 4 1.65 -5.71 -6.76
C GLY A 4 3.08 -5.80 -7.24
N LYS A 5 3.28 -5.57 -8.54
CA LYS A 5 4.60 -5.47 -9.18
C LYS A 5 4.68 -4.17 -9.97
N GLY A 6 5.00 -3.08 -9.26
CA GLY A 6 5.12 -1.74 -9.83
C GLY A 6 5.41 -0.72 -8.73
N LEU A 7 5.63 0.54 -9.11
CA LEU A 7 5.73 1.63 -8.14
C LEU A 7 4.42 1.75 -7.36
N GLY A 8 4.51 1.71 -6.03
CA GLY A 8 3.37 1.67 -5.12
C GLY A 8 3.04 0.26 -4.59
N GLY A 9 3.69 -0.80 -5.10
CA GLY A 9 3.47 -2.16 -4.61
C GLY A 9 2.01 -2.60 -4.75
N THR A 10 1.46 -3.29 -3.75
CA THR A 10 0.08 -3.80 -3.79
C THR A 10 -0.99 -2.69 -3.85
N SER A 11 -0.67 -1.43 -3.48
CA SER A 11 -1.63 -0.32 -3.59
C SER A 11 -2.07 0.00 -5.02
N ILE A 12 -1.35 -0.50 -6.04
CA ILE A 12 -1.74 -0.35 -7.45
C ILE A 12 -2.92 -1.25 -7.86
N LEU A 13 -3.25 -2.27 -7.07
CA LEU A 13 -4.30 -3.25 -7.40
C LEU A 13 -5.27 -3.59 -6.25
N ASN A 14 -5.00 -3.12 -5.02
CA ASN A 14 -5.86 -3.40 -3.87
C ASN A 14 -7.29 -2.86 -4.05
N ALA A 15 -8.20 -3.16 -3.13
CA ALA A 15 -9.58 -2.66 -3.17
C ALA A 15 -9.73 -1.14 -2.92
N MET A 16 -8.63 -0.39 -2.74
CA MET A 16 -8.63 1.07 -2.44
C MET A 16 -9.30 1.47 -1.13
N ILE A 17 -9.84 0.51 -0.36
CA ILE A 17 -10.41 0.74 0.95
C ILE A 17 -9.29 1.19 1.90
N TYR A 18 -9.53 2.28 2.60
CA TYR A 18 -8.72 2.76 3.71
C TYR A 18 -9.48 2.47 4.99
N ILE A 19 -8.84 1.74 5.91
CA ILE A 19 -9.33 1.54 7.27
C ILE A 19 -8.12 1.62 8.20
N LYS A 20 -8.21 2.44 9.25
CA LYS A 20 -7.20 2.45 10.32
C LYS A 20 -7.23 1.14 11.11
N GLY A 21 -6.06 0.65 11.49
CA GLY A 21 -5.96 -0.45 12.43
C GLY A 21 -6.54 -0.08 13.79
N ASN A 22 -6.86 -1.10 14.58
CA ASN A 22 -7.46 -0.90 15.86
C ASN A 22 -6.51 -0.35 16.93
N LYS A 23 -6.92 0.65 17.74
CA LYS A 23 -6.14 1.07 18.94
C LYS A 23 -5.55 -0.08 19.76
N ARG A 24 -6.33 -1.15 19.99
CA ARG A 24 -5.87 -2.28 20.83
C ARG A 24 -4.74 -3.06 20.18
N ASP A 25 -4.63 -3.11 18.86
CA ASP A 25 -3.57 -3.86 18.20
C ASP A 25 -2.23 -3.17 18.44
N TYR A 26 -2.19 -1.85 18.21
CA TYR A 26 -1.01 -1.02 18.48
C TYR A 26 -0.64 -0.98 19.97
N ASP A 27 -1.63 -0.84 20.86
CA ASP A 27 -1.39 -0.95 22.31
C ASP A 27 -0.87 -2.34 22.68
N THR A 28 -1.30 -3.40 21.97
CA THR A 28 -0.81 -4.76 22.19
C THR A 28 0.62 -4.90 21.71
N TRP A 29 0.97 -4.34 20.55
CA TRP A 29 2.35 -4.31 20.08
C TRP A 29 3.26 -3.67 21.13
N GLU A 30 2.85 -2.53 21.69
CA GLU A 30 3.60 -1.86 22.76
C GLU A 30 3.71 -2.72 24.03
N LYS A 31 2.62 -3.39 24.44
CA LYS A 31 2.63 -4.33 25.58
C LYS A 31 3.54 -5.53 25.36
N LEU A 32 3.76 -5.96 24.11
CA LEU A 32 4.72 -6.99 23.73
C LEU A 32 6.18 -6.49 23.79
N GLY A 33 6.43 -5.30 24.34
CA GLY A 33 7.75 -4.69 24.44
C GLY A 33 8.06 -3.71 23.32
N ASN A 34 7.16 -3.51 22.36
CA ASN A 34 7.39 -2.62 21.21
C ASN A 34 7.14 -1.14 21.54
N THR A 35 7.93 -0.59 22.45
CA THR A 35 7.77 0.79 22.96
C THR A 35 7.75 1.81 21.81
N GLY A 36 6.78 2.73 21.82
CA GLY A 36 6.60 3.74 20.78
C GLY A 36 5.76 3.28 19.59
N TRP A 37 5.23 2.05 19.61
CA TRP A 37 4.26 1.54 18.64
C TRP A 37 2.81 1.55 19.15
N GLY A 38 2.56 2.10 20.35
CA GLY A 38 1.21 2.28 20.91
C GLY A 38 0.35 3.25 20.10
N TRP A 39 -0.98 3.16 20.25
CA TRP A 39 -1.94 3.95 19.46
C TRP A 39 -1.67 5.45 19.51
N ASP A 40 -1.34 5.97 20.69
CA ASP A 40 -1.12 7.41 20.87
C ASP A 40 0.09 7.93 20.08
N THR A 41 1.04 7.06 19.74
CA THR A 41 2.14 7.40 18.83
C THR A 41 1.73 7.20 17.38
N VAL A 42 1.21 6.04 17.00
CA VAL A 42 0.92 5.73 15.59
C VAL A 42 -0.20 6.58 15.00
N LYS A 43 -1.18 7.03 15.80
CA LYS A 43 -2.29 7.88 15.33
C LYS A 43 -1.79 9.19 14.74
N GLU A 44 -0.73 9.77 15.30
CA GLU A 44 -0.14 11.00 14.77
C GLU A 44 0.54 10.76 13.42
N HIS A 45 1.09 9.56 13.19
CA HIS A 45 1.63 9.19 11.88
C HIS A 45 0.55 8.98 10.84
N PHE A 46 -0.59 8.39 11.21
CA PHE A 46 -1.76 8.36 10.35
C PHE A 46 -2.20 9.77 9.97
N LYS A 47 -2.35 10.67 10.95
CA LYS A 47 -2.73 12.07 10.68
C LYS A 47 -1.74 12.81 9.77
N ASN A 48 -0.44 12.56 9.88
CA ASN A 48 0.54 13.20 8.99
C ASN A 48 0.52 12.64 7.56
N LEU A 49 0.13 11.38 7.40
CA LEU A 49 -0.04 10.71 6.10
C LEU A 49 -1.25 11.25 5.34
N GLU A 50 -2.33 11.49 6.08
CA GLU A 50 -3.68 11.66 5.56
C GLU A 50 -3.96 13.05 5.00
N ASN A 51 -4.70 13.08 3.91
CA ASN A 51 -5.34 14.26 3.37
C ASN A 51 -6.83 13.94 3.15
N MET A 52 -7.60 14.03 4.24
CA MET A 52 -9.03 13.80 4.24
C MET A 52 -9.76 14.91 3.48
N GLN A 53 -10.45 14.54 2.41
CA GLN A 53 -11.24 15.44 1.56
C GLN A 53 -12.76 15.27 1.77
N ALA A 54 -13.20 14.17 2.37
CA ALA A 54 -14.61 13.96 2.67
C ALA A 54 -15.11 14.95 3.75
N GLU A 55 -16.30 15.48 3.54
CA GLU A 55 -16.99 16.36 4.49
C GLU A 55 -17.54 15.59 5.70
N GLY A 56 -17.75 16.29 6.81
CA GLY A 56 -18.36 15.71 8.02
C GLY A 56 -17.50 14.69 8.76
N VAL A 57 -16.19 14.65 8.49
CA VAL A 57 -15.21 13.78 9.16
C VAL A 57 -14.48 14.56 10.27
N SER A 58 -14.28 13.95 11.44
CA SER A 58 -13.60 14.58 12.58
C SER A 58 -12.15 14.96 12.31
N ASP A 59 -11.61 15.77 13.22
CA ASP A 59 -10.21 16.18 13.26
C ASP A 59 -9.26 15.07 13.78
N GLU A 60 -9.76 13.85 14.00
CA GLU A 60 -8.92 12.67 14.22
C GLU A 60 -8.23 12.18 12.92
N TYR A 61 -8.66 12.70 11.77
CA TYR A 61 -8.02 12.47 10.48
C TYR A 61 -7.12 13.64 10.08
N GLY A 62 -6.07 13.32 9.35
CA GLY A 62 -5.15 14.31 8.80
C GLY A 62 -5.75 15.13 7.66
N ARG A 63 -5.34 16.40 7.58
CA ARG A 63 -5.52 17.25 6.40
C ARG A 63 -4.16 17.80 5.98
N GLY A 64 -3.85 17.75 4.68
CA GLY A 64 -2.58 18.24 4.13
C GLY A 64 -1.45 17.22 4.02
N GLY A 65 -1.68 15.95 4.38
CA GLY A 65 -0.76 14.86 4.09
C GLY A 65 -0.70 14.50 2.60
N TYR A 66 0.10 13.49 2.26
CA TYR A 66 0.26 13.09 0.86
C TYR A 66 -0.81 12.13 0.34
N MET A 67 -1.51 11.41 1.22
CA MET A 67 -2.51 10.41 0.83
C MET A 67 -3.92 11.00 0.85
N THR A 68 -4.47 11.31 -0.32
CA THR A 68 -5.85 11.75 -0.46
C THR A 68 -6.82 10.63 -0.11
N LEU A 69 -7.74 10.94 0.80
CA LEU A 69 -8.84 10.06 1.22
C LEU A 69 -10.18 10.72 0.92
N ASN A 70 -11.09 9.94 0.34
CA ASN A 70 -12.46 10.37 0.04
C ASN A 70 -13.48 9.34 0.51
N ARG A 71 -14.76 9.72 0.52
CA ARG A 71 -15.88 8.83 0.78
C ARG A 71 -16.89 8.97 -0.35
N TYR A 72 -17.21 7.86 -1.00
CA TYR A 72 -18.20 7.81 -2.07
C TYR A 72 -19.34 6.90 -1.60
N PRO A 73 -20.50 7.46 -1.19
CA PRO A 73 -21.66 6.67 -0.81
C PRO A 73 -22.17 5.82 -1.98
N SER A 74 -22.77 4.68 -1.66
CA SER A 74 -23.50 3.88 -2.64
C SER A 74 -24.83 4.55 -2.98
N ASP A 75 -25.15 4.61 -4.27
CA ASP A 75 -26.46 5.00 -4.80
C ASP A 75 -27.45 3.83 -4.89
N GLN A 76 -27.01 2.60 -4.61
CA GLN A 76 -27.86 1.42 -4.67
C GLN A 76 -28.94 1.40 -3.57
N PRO A 77 -30.22 1.15 -3.90
CA PRO A 77 -31.30 1.08 -2.93
C PRO A 77 -31.07 0.06 -1.79
N ILE A 78 -30.39 -1.05 -2.08
CA ILE A 78 -30.13 -2.09 -1.07
C ILE A 78 -29.10 -1.67 -0.02
N ALA A 79 -28.24 -0.69 -0.30
CA ALA A 79 -27.20 -0.27 0.64
C ALA A 79 -27.81 0.25 1.95
N SER A 80 -28.86 1.07 1.85
CA SER A 80 -29.61 1.55 3.02
C SER A 80 -30.29 0.42 3.77
N ALA A 81 -30.84 -0.58 3.06
CA ALA A 81 -31.47 -1.73 3.69
C ALA A 81 -30.48 -2.61 4.45
N ILE A 82 -29.24 -2.75 3.96
CA ILE A 82 -28.16 -3.44 4.68
C ILE A 82 -27.85 -2.69 5.98
N ILE A 83 -27.70 -1.35 5.94
CA ILE A 83 -27.44 -0.55 7.14
C ILE A 83 -28.58 -0.71 8.17
N GLU A 84 -29.83 -0.66 7.74
CA GLU A 84 -30.98 -0.86 8.63
C GLU A 84 -31.05 -2.28 9.20
N ALA A 85 -30.70 -3.31 8.41
CA ALA A 85 -30.62 -4.68 8.89
C ALA A 85 -29.60 -4.85 10.03
N PHE A 86 -28.42 -4.24 9.91
CA PHE A 86 -27.46 -4.24 11.01
C PHE A 86 -27.99 -3.50 12.25
N LYS A 87 -28.72 -2.39 12.08
CA LYS A 87 -29.37 -1.68 13.21
C LYS A 87 -30.43 -2.55 13.90
N GLU A 88 -31.22 -3.33 13.16
CA GLU A 88 -32.15 -4.31 13.71
C GLU A 88 -31.42 -5.38 14.55
N MET A 89 -30.21 -5.75 14.13
CA MET A 89 -29.30 -6.62 14.89
C MET A 89 -28.55 -5.90 16.03
N ARG A 90 -28.92 -4.65 16.34
CA ARG A 90 -28.32 -3.81 17.38
C ARG A 90 -26.86 -3.43 17.12
N LEU A 91 -26.46 -3.38 15.85
CA LEU A 91 -25.17 -2.90 15.39
C LEU A 91 -25.34 -1.53 14.71
N PRO A 92 -24.95 -0.43 15.37
CA PRO A 92 -25.18 0.91 14.85
C PRO A 92 -24.32 1.22 13.61
N LEU A 93 -24.76 2.20 12.82
CA LEU A 93 -23.88 2.87 11.87
C LEU A 93 -22.85 3.69 12.65
N LEU A 94 -21.58 3.47 12.38
CA LEU A 94 -20.46 4.19 12.95
C LEU A 94 -20.20 5.44 12.13
N ASN A 95 -20.03 6.58 12.82
CA ASN A 95 -19.65 7.82 12.17
C ASN A 95 -18.22 7.75 11.61
N GLU A 96 -17.35 6.98 12.27
CA GLU A 96 -15.90 6.91 12.01
C GLU A 96 -15.33 5.50 12.29
N GLU A 97 -14.11 5.23 11.82
CA GLU A 97 -13.47 3.91 11.84
C GLU A 97 -12.92 3.45 13.20
N ASN A 98 -12.78 4.34 14.20
CA ASN A 98 -12.26 3.98 15.52
C ASN A 98 -13.00 4.68 16.69
N PRO A 99 -14.32 4.52 16.80
CA PRO A 99 -15.10 5.15 17.86
C PRO A 99 -14.84 4.48 19.21
N ALA A 100 -15.21 5.17 20.29
CA ALA A 100 -15.11 4.63 21.66
C ALA A 100 -15.93 3.34 21.87
N ASN A 101 -17.00 3.13 21.07
CA ASN A 101 -17.81 1.91 21.05
C ASN A 101 -17.79 1.27 19.64
N PRO A 102 -17.09 0.14 19.44
CA PRO A 102 -16.49 -0.20 18.14
C PRO A 102 -17.26 -1.18 17.24
N LEU A 103 -18.31 -1.87 17.72
CA LEU A 103 -19.05 -2.82 16.88
C LEU A 103 -20.15 -2.09 16.11
N GLY A 104 -20.14 -2.20 14.78
CA GLY A 104 -21.12 -1.54 13.94
C GLY A 104 -20.80 -1.64 12.44
N VAL A 105 -21.51 -0.84 11.66
CA VAL A 105 -21.34 -0.73 10.21
C VAL A 105 -20.61 0.57 9.89
N LEU A 106 -19.75 0.58 8.88
CA LEU A 106 -19.14 1.81 8.39
C LEU A 106 -19.14 1.86 6.86
N THR A 107 -19.18 3.08 6.33
CA THR A 107 -18.86 3.35 4.92
C THR A 107 -17.39 3.75 4.86
N GLY A 108 -16.55 2.83 4.37
CA GLY A 108 -15.09 2.98 4.39
C GLY A 108 -14.60 4.14 3.54
N PHE A 109 -13.51 4.77 3.99
CA PHE A 109 -12.80 5.72 3.15
C PHE A 109 -12.09 5.03 2.00
N GLN A 110 -11.79 5.79 0.96
CA GLN A 110 -11.23 5.30 -0.28
C GLN A 110 -10.01 6.12 -0.67
N CYS A 111 -8.93 5.45 -1.06
CA CYS A 111 -7.74 6.06 -1.65
C CYS A 111 -7.99 6.38 -3.13
N ILE A 112 -8.94 7.27 -3.39
CA ILE A 112 -9.34 7.75 -4.71
C ILE A 112 -9.26 9.27 -4.73
N LYS A 113 -8.63 9.80 -5.78
CA LYS A 113 -8.50 11.24 -6.03
C LYS A 113 -8.98 11.52 -7.45
N ASP A 114 -9.94 12.43 -7.58
CA ASP A 114 -10.50 12.88 -8.87
C ASP A 114 -10.93 11.69 -9.74
N GLY A 115 -11.69 10.76 -9.15
CA GLY A 115 -12.16 9.57 -9.88
C GLY A 115 -11.10 8.49 -10.13
N ILE A 116 -9.84 8.69 -9.72
CA ILE A 116 -8.75 7.76 -10.03
C ILE A 116 -8.13 7.18 -8.76
N ARG A 117 -7.80 5.88 -8.79
CA ARG A 117 -6.94 5.21 -7.80
C ARG A 117 -5.72 6.07 -7.44
N PHE A 118 -5.61 6.37 -6.15
CA PHE A 118 -4.50 7.13 -5.60
C PHE A 118 -3.57 6.23 -4.77
N ASN A 119 -2.72 5.49 -5.48
CA ASN A 119 -1.77 4.54 -4.88
C ASN A 119 -0.57 5.24 -4.22
N THR A 120 0.21 4.50 -3.40
CA THR A 120 1.36 5.07 -2.68
C THR A 120 2.50 5.54 -3.59
N GLY A 121 2.64 4.94 -4.78
CA GLY A 121 3.59 5.39 -5.79
C GLY A 121 3.27 6.81 -6.29
N ARG A 122 1.99 7.10 -6.52
CA ARG A 122 1.52 8.44 -6.89
C ARG A 122 1.59 9.41 -5.71
N ALA A 123 1.04 8.99 -4.57
CA ALA A 123 0.94 9.82 -3.37
C ALA A 123 2.31 10.28 -2.86
N PHE A 124 3.30 9.39 -2.78
CA PHE A 124 4.58 9.73 -2.18
C PHE A 124 5.68 9.99 -3.20
N LEU A 125 5.96 9.03 -4.08
CA LEU A 125 7.07 9.16 -5.04
C LEU A 125 6.72 10.15 -6.16
N GLY A 126 5.49 10.12 -6.65
CA GLY A 126 5.02 10.99 -7.73
C GLY A 126 5.09 12.47 -7.38
N GLN A 127 4.75 12.83 -6.13
CA GLN A 127 4.75 14.22 -5.65
C GLN A 127 6.17 14.80 -5.45
N VAL A 128 7.18 13.95 -5.32
CA VAL A 128 8.56 14.37 -5.00
C VAL A 128 9.57 13.93 -6.04
N LYS A 129 9.11 13.45 -7.19
CA LYS A 129 9.93 12.88 -8.28
C LYS A 129 10.96 13.84 -8.88
N SER A 130 10.76 15.15 -8.73
CA SER A 130 11.67 16.19 -9.23
C SER A 130 12.86 16.45 -8.30
N ARG A 131 12.88 15.89 -7.09
CA ARG A 131 13.98 16.08 -6.15
C ARG A 131 15.24 15.38 -6.67
N SER A 132 16.32 16.14 -6.85
CA SER A 132 17.59 15.65 -7.40
C SER A 132 18.29 14.58 -6.54
N ASN A 133 17.94 14.50 -5.26
CA ASN A 133 18.46 13.50 -4.32
C ASN A 133 17.62 12.21 -4.26
N LEU A 134 16.59 12.06 -5.09
CA LEU A 134 15.79 10.83 -5.22
C LEU A 134 16.00 10.21 -6.60
N MET A 135 16.43 8.95 -6.62
CA MET A 135 16.55 8.15 -7.84
C MET A 135 15.62 6.95 -7.76
N THR A 136 14.86 6.72 -8.83
CA THR A 136 13.98 5.55 -8.94
C THR A 136 14.42 4.69 -10.12
N ALA A 137 14.69 3.42 -9.87
CA ALA A 137 15.09 2.46 -10.89
C ALA A 137 13.97 1.43 -11.13
N LEU A 138 13.35 1.49 -12.32
CA LEU A 138 12.36 0.52 -12.75
C LEU A 138 13.01 -0.71 -13.36
N HIS A 139 12.26 -1.82 -13.48
CA HIS A 139 12.75 -3.09 -14.04
C HIS A 139 14.07 -3.57 -13.41
N SER A 140 14.20 -3.29 -12.11
CA SER A 140 15.38 -3.53 -11.30
C SER A 140 15.00 -4.48 -10.17
N PHE A 141 15.41 -5.74 -10.27
CA PHE A 141 15.07 -6.79 -9.32
C PHE A 141 16.25 -7.07 -8.40
N VAL A 142 16.12 -6.74 -7.11
CA VAL A 142 17.15 -7.00 -6.11
C VAL A 142 17.20 -8.51 -5.84
N GLN A 143 18.37 -9.11 -6.01
CA GLN A 143 18.58 -10.55 -5.86
C GLN A 143 19.14 -10.90 -4.47
N LYS A 144 19.97 -10.02 -3.90
CA LYS A 144 20.63 -10.23 -2.61
C LYS A 144 21.09 -8.92 -1.98
N VAL A 145 21.12 -8.85 -0.65
CA VAL A 145 21.82 -7.81 0.13
C VAL A 145 23.28 -8.21 0.29
N ASN A 146 24.20 -7.31 -0.04
CA ASN A 146 25.63 -7.55 0.09
C ASN A 146 26.07 -7.29 1.52
N ILE A 147 26.48 -8.35 2.24
CA ILE A 147 26.86 -8.27 3.66
C ILE A 147 28.35 -8.57 3.81
N ASN A 148 29.07 -7.69 4.51
CA ASN A 148 30.43 -7.98 4.95
C ASN A 148 30.39 -9.02 6.07
N ARG A 149 30.92 -10.22 5.83
CA ARG A 149 30.87 -11.34 6.79
C ARG A 149 31.61 -11.06 8.10
N LYS A 150 32.69 -10.27 8.07
CA LYS A 150 33.52 -9.96 9.25
C LYS A 150 32.83 -8.93 10.13
N SER A 151 32.41 -7.81 9.54
CA SER A 151 31.76 -6.73 10.29
C SER A 151 30.26 -6.91 10.48
N LYS A 152 29.65 -7.92 9.86
CA LYS A 152 28.19 -8.16 9.84
C LYS A 152 27.39 -6.92 9.43
N SER A 153 27.90 -6.16 8.46
CA SER A 153 27.27 -4.93 7.99
C SER A 153 26.79 -5.04 6.54
N ALA A 154 25.59 -4.54 6.26
CA ALA A 154 25.09 -4.39 4.90
C ALA A 154 25.81 -3.24 4.17
N THR A 155 26.28 -3.52 2.96
CA THR A 155 27.14 -2.62 2.16
C THR A 155 26.47 -2.15 0.87
N GLY A 156 25.31 -2.73 0.54
CA GLY A 156 24.62 -2.49 -0.72
C GLY A 156 23.77 -3.68 -1.14
N VAL A 157 23.41 -3.72 -2.42
CA VAL A 157 22.57 -4.75 -3.01
C VAL A 157 23.10 -5.20 -4.36
N GLN A 158 22.91 -6.48 -4.68
CA GLN A 158 23.05 -7.02 -6.03
C GLN A 158 21.69 -6.94 -6.73
N VAL A 159 21.66 -6.34 -7.92
CA VAL A 159 20.42 -6.03 -8.64
C VAL A 159 20.53 -6.49 -10.09
N ASN A 160 19.52 -7.19 -10.57
CA ASN A 160 19.33 -7.47 -11.99
C ASN A 160 18.52 -6.33 -12.62
N VAL A 161 19.17 -5.56 -13.49
CA VAL A 161 18.57 -4.48 -14.28
C VAL A 161 18.46 -4.96 -15.71
N ARG A 162 17.25 -5.34 -16.14
CA ARG A 162 16.96 -5.80 -17.52
C ARG A 162 17.92 -6.89 -18.05
N GLY A 163 18.30 -7.84 -17.20
CA GLY A 163 19.21 -8.94 -17.53
C GLY A 163 20.65 -8.73 -17.07
N THR A 164 21.05 -7.48 -16.78
CA THR A 164 22.41 -7.16 -16.33
C THR A 164 22.49 -7.11 -14.82
N ILE A 165 23.39 -7.91 -14.24
CA ILE A 165 23.62 -7.91 -12.79
C ILE A 165 24.64 -6.82 -12.44
N ILE A 166 24.24 -5.91 -11.56
CA ILE A 166 25.09 -4.83 -11.03
C ILE A 166 25.08 -4.81 -9.49
N ASN A 167 26.13 -4.24 -8.90
CA ASN A 167 26.19 -3.98 -7.46
C ASN A 167 25.99 -2.50 -7.17
N VAL A 168 24.99 -2.17 -6.37
CA VAL A 168 24.72 -0.80 -5.90
C VAL A 168 25.16 -0.69 -4.45
N LYS A 169 26.09 0.23 -4.15
CA LYS A 169 26.61 0.43 -2.79
C LYS A 169 25.72 1.38 -1.99
N ALA A 170 25.57 1.10 -0.69
CA ALA A 170 24.91 1.98 0.26
C ALA A 170 25.94 2.52 1.26
N LYS A 171 26.01 3.86 1.41
CA LYS A 171 26.92 4.51 2.39
C LYS A 171 26.39 4.50 3.82
N LYS A 172 25.06 4.50 3.97
CA LYS A 172 24.39 4.58 5.27
C LYS A 172 23.71 3.26 5.58
N GLU A 173 22.61 2.97 4.89
CA GLU A 173 21.76 1.83 5.22
C GLU A 173 21.10 1.25 3.97
N VAL A 174 20.75 -0.03 4.03
CA VAL A 174 19.84 -0.71 3.11
C VAL A 174 18.51 -0.89 3.82
N ILE A 175 17.41 -0.46 3.21
CA ILE A 175 16.05 -0.62 3.73
C ILE A 175 15.30 -1.57 2.80
N VAL A 176 14.87 -2.70 3.34
CA VAL A 176 14.11 -3.73 2.62
C VAL A 176 12.62 -3.43 2.80
N SER A 177 11.93 -3.20 1.68
CA SER A 177 10.48 -2.96 1.63
C SER A 177 9.83 -3.82 0.54
N GLY A 178 10.17 -5.11 0.50
CA GLY A 178 9.66 -6.08 -0.47
C GLY A 178 8.24 -6.59 -0.16
N GLY A 179 7.69 -6.22 1.00
CA GLY A 179 6.47 -6.77 1.56
C GLY A 179 6.66 -8.17 2.15
N THR A 180 5.62 -8.67 2.81
CA THR A 180 5.60 -9.93 3.57
C THR A 180 6.11 -11.15 2.81
N VAL A 181 6.03 -11.17 1.48
CA VAL A 181 6.55 -12.30 0.68
C VAL A 181 8.02 -12.11 0.29
N ASN A 182 8.39 -10.96 -0.26
CA ASN A 182 9.73 -10.80 -0.84
C ASN A 182 10.78 -10.39 0.18
N SER A 183 10.40 -9.70 1.26
CA SER A 183 11.34 -9.30 2.32
C SER A 183 12.00 -10.50 2.99
N PRO A 184 11.26 -11.51 3.49
CA PRO A 184 11.90 -12.71 4.04
C PRO A 184 12.66 -13.50 2.96
N GLN A 185 12.16 -13.56 1.72
CA GLN A 185 12.89 -14.19 0.61
C GLN A 185 14.26 -13.53 0.39
N LEU A 186 14.30 -12.21 0.31
CA LEU A 186 15.53 -11.46 0.09
C LEU A 186 16.51 -11.62 1.26
N LEU A 187 16.03 -11.57 2.50
CA LEU A 187 16.86 -11.82 3.68
C LEU A 187 17.44 -13.24 3.67
N MET A 188 16.63 -14.26 3.39
CA MET A 188 17.10 -15.64 3.31
C MET A 188 18.14 -15.82 2.21
N LEU A 189 17.92 -15.29 1.00
CA LEU A 189 18.91 -15.31 -0.10
C LEU A 189 20.22 -14.57 0.29
N SER A 190 20.10 -13.61 1.21
CA SER A 190 21.21 -12.86 1.79
C SER A 190 22.00 -13.62 2.87
N GLY A 191 21.56 -14.82 3.24
CA GLY A 191 22.14 -15.62 4.32
C GLY A 191 21.60 -15.26 5.71
N ILE A 192 20.46 -14.56 5.79
CA ILE A 192 19.80 -14.21 7.05
C ILE A 192 18.48 -14.96 7.13
N GLY A 193 18.38 -15.94 8.03
CA GLY A 193 17.18 -16.78 8.17
C GLY A 193 17.48 -18.12 8.83
N PRO A 194 16.52 -19.05 8.86
CA PRO A 194 16.66 -20.30 9.62
C PRO A 194 17.81 -21.13 9.09
N LYS A 195 18.88 -21.29 9.89
CA LYS A 195 20.15 -21.89 9.46
C LYS A 195 19.98 -23.22 8.73
N ASN A 196 19.23 -24.14 9.33
CA ASN A 196 18.98 -25.47 8.78
C ASN A 196 18.24 -25.42 7.43
N HIS A 197 17.39 -24.42 7.20
CA HIS A 197 16.70 -24.24 5.92
C HIS A 197 17.64 -23.68 4.86
N LEU A 198 18.42 -22.65 5.22
CA LEU A 198 19.39 -22.03 4.31
C LEU A 198 20.40 -23.05 3.77
N GLU A 199 20.96 -23.90 4.64
CA GLU A 199 21.89 -24.96 4.26
C GLU A 199 21.25 -25.96 3.28
N LYS A 200 19.99 -26.36 3.53
CA LYS A 200 19.24 -27.28 2.64
C LYS A 200 19.03 -26.75 1.23
N VAL A 201 18.94 -25.43 1.06
CA VAL A 201 18.77 -24.79 -0.27
C VAL A 201 20.07 -24.22 -0.81
N ASN A 202 21.23 -24.60 -0.26
CA ASN A 202 22.56 -24.16 -0.66
C ASN A 202 22.77 -22.64 -0.56
N VAL A 203 22.31 -22.04 0.54
CA VAL A 203 22.64 -20.66 0.92
C VAL A 203 23.49 -20.67 2.18
N ASP A 204 24.69 -20.09 2.11
CA ASP A 204 25.58 -19.94 3.27
C ASP A 204 24.94 -19.08 4.38
N PRO A 205 24.72 -19.62 5.59
CA PRO A 205 24.18 -18.85 6.70
C PRO A 205 25.18 -17.80 7.20
N ILE A 206 24.72 -16.56 7.32
CA ILE A 206 25.43 -15.44 7.95
C ILE A 206 24.88 -15.17 9.35
N LYS A 207 23.56 -15.24 9.51
CA LYS A 207 22.87 -15.02 10.78
C LYS A 207 21.63 -15.90 10.83
N ASP A 208 21.55 -16.71 11.87
CA ASP A 208 20.37 -17.52 12.19
C ASP A 208 19.30 -16.64 12.84
N LEU A 209 18.15 -16.54 12.18
CA LEU A 209 16.97 -15.78 12.61
C LEU A 209 15.71 -16.48 12.09
N PRO A 210 14.54 -16.33 12.76
CA PRO A 210 13.28 -16.95 12.36
C PRO A 210 12.62 -16.23 11.15
N VAL A 211 13.40 -15.83 10.15
CA VAL A 211 12.91 -15.17 8.94
C VAL A 211 11.98 -16.10 8.17
N GLY A 212 10.80 -15.59 7.81
CA GLY A 212 9.80 -16.32 7.07
C GLY A 212 8.80 -17.08 7.94
N GLU A 213 9.05 -17.25 9.24
CA GLU A 213 8.08 -17.80 10.19
C GLU A 213 7.01 -16.75 10.57
N HIS A 214 5.99 -17.13 11.34
CA HIS A 214 4.94 -16.21 11.83
C HIS A 214 4.20 -15.48 10.70
N LEU A 215 3.89 -16.17 9.59
CA LEU A 215 3.01 -15.59 8.57
C LEU A 215 1.57 -15.57 9.12
N GLU A 216 1.04 -14.37 9.31
CA GLU A 216 -0.38 -14.16 9.60
C GLU A 216 -1.06 -13.52 8.39
N ASP A 217 -2.36 -13.77 8.22
CA ASP A 217 -3.15 -13.18 7.14
C ASP A 217 -4.64 -13.25 7.52
N HIS A 218 -5.43 -12.30 7.04
CA HIS A 218 -6.87 -12.34 7.22
C HIS A 218 -7.48 -13.32 6.19
N THR A 219 -8.05 -14.41 6.71
CA THR A 219 -8.75 -15.40 5.89
C THR A 219 -10.15 -14.92 5.55
N LEU A 220 -10.59 -15.13 4.32
CA LEU A 220 -11.92 -14.85 3.85
C LEU A 220 -12.67 -16.13 3.50
N HIS A 221 -13.91 -16.28 3.95
CA HIS A 221 -14.85 -17.23 3.35
C HIS A 221 -15.61 -16.56 2.20
N ALA A 222 -15.50 -17.11 0.99
CA ALA A 222 -16.08 -16.57 -0.23
C ALA A 222 -17.34 -17.33 -0.70
N GLY A 223 -18.09 -17.94 0.23
CA GLY A 223 -19.16 -18.88 -0.11
C GLY A 223 -20.59 -18.48 0.25
N PHE A 224 -20.82 -17.29 0.79
CA PHE A 224 -22.15 -16.85 1.21
C PHE A 224 -22.76 -15.90 0.17
N PHE A 225 -23.58 -16.48 -0.71
CA PHE A 225 -24.28 -15.74 -1.77
C PHE A 225 -25.78 -15.76 -1.54
N VAL A 226 -26.43 -14.63 -1.79
CA VAL A 226 -27.87 -14.43 -1.56
C VAL A 226 -28.50 -13.83 -2.80
N LYS A 227 -29.47 -14.54 -3.39
CA LYS A 227 -30.33 -14.00 -4.45
C LYS A 227 -31.36 -13.05 -3.83
N VAL A 228 -31.64 -11.93 -4.50
CA VAL A 228 -32.60 -10.90 -4.03
C VAL A 228 -33.53 -10.41 -5.15
N ASN A 229 -34.72 -9.90 -4.79
CA ASN A 229 -35.83 -9.49 -5.67
C ASN A 229 -36.61 -8.29 -5.05
N PRO A 230 -37.00 -7.20 -5.76
CA PRO A 230 -36.80 -6.92 -7.18
C PRO A 230 -35.34 -6.91 -7.57
N GLU A 231 -35.06 -7.25 -8.83
CA GLU A 231 -33.72 -7.16 -9.39
C GLU A 231 -33.15 -5.76 -9.14
N ILE A 232 -32.00 -5.73 -8.49
CA ILE A 232 -31.10 -4.58 -8.35
C ILE A 232 -30.31 -4.48 -9.67
N GLN A 233 -31.01 -4.45 -10.80
CA GLN A 233 -30.39 -4.13 -12.08
C GLN A 233 -30.49 -2.63 -12.29
N LEU A 234 -29.37 -1.93 -12.07
CA LEU A 234 -29.13 -0.72 -12.84
C LEU A 234 -28.47 -1.17 -14.14
N ILE A 235 -29.27 -1.28 -15.19
CA ILE A 235 -28.72 -1.39 -16.55
C ILE A 235 -28.09 -0.04 -16.88
N ASP A 236 -26.86 0.16 -16.42
CA ASP A 236 -26.07 1.26 -16.92
C ASP A 236 -25.66 0.92 -18.35
N ASN A 237 -25.94 1.83 -19.28
CA ASN A 237 -25.36 1.76 -20.60
C ASN A 237 -23.83 1.76 -20.43
N GLN A 238 -23.19 0.62 -20.76
CA GLN A 238 -21.74 0.46 -20.59
C GLN A 238 -20.96 1.52 -21.35
N LEU A 239 -21.44 1.95 -22.52
CA LEU A 239 -20.81 3.02 -23.30
C LEU A 239 -20.91 4.36 -22.59
N ASP A 240 -22.05 4.68 -21.98
CA ASP A 240 -22.23 5.91 -21.20
C ASP A 240 -21.34 5.90 -19.94
N THR A 241 -21.24 4.75 -19.26
CA THR A 241 -20.34 4.57 -18.11
C THR A 241 -18.88 4.78 -18.49
N ILE A 242 -18.45 4.20 -19.62
CA ILE A 242 -17.11 4.38 -20.16
C ILE A 242 -16.89 5.84 -20.56
N TYR A 243 -17.84 6.46 -21.27
CA TYR A 243 -17.76 7.83 -21.72
C TYR A 243 -17.63 8.80 -20.54
N LYS A 244 -18.52 8.73 -19.54
CA LYS A 244 -18.46 9.55 -18.32
C LYS A 244 -17.11 9.45 -17.62
N TYR A 245 -16.56 8.24 -17.52
CA TYR A 245 -15.27 8.05 -16.87
C TYR A 245 -14.10 8.60 -17.70
N PHE A 246 -14.04 8.34 -19.00
CA PHE A 246 -12.92 8.81 -19.83
C PHE A 246 -12.96 10.32 -20.13
N ALA A 247 -14.16 10.88 -20.29
CA ALA A 247 -14.33 12.30 -20.55
C ALA A 247 -14.23 13.15 -19.27
N HIS A 248 -14.73 12.65 -18.15
CA HIS A 248 -14.92 13.46 -16.93
C HIS A 248 -14.34 12.84 -15.65
N GLN A 249 -13.87 11.59 -15.67
CA GLN A 249 -13.45 10.84 -14.47
C GLN A 249 -14.58 10.69 -13.44
N GLU A 250 -15.82 10.65 -13.94
CA GLU A 250 -17.03 10.56 -13.14
C GLU A 250 -17.73 9.20 -13.29
N GLY A 251 -18.76 8.99 -12.48
CA GLY A 251 -19.63 7.83 -12.55
C GLY A 251 -19.06 6.58 -11.87
N LYS A 252 -19.66 5.44 -12.19
CA LYS A 252 -19.46 4.16 -11.51
C LYS A 252 -18.02 3.64 -11.55
N LEU A 253 -17.25 3.95 -12.60
CA LEU A 253 -15.83 3.57 -12.70
C LEU A 253 -14.89 4.50 -11.92
N GLY A 254 -15.34 5.71 -11.57
CA GLY A 254 -14.56 6.69 -10.82
C GLY A 254 -14.60 6.48 -9.30
N THR A 255 -15.38 5.52 -8.81
CA THR A 255 -15.56 5.26 -7.37
C THR A 255 -15.40 3.77 -7.08
N LEU A 256 -15.14 3.40 -5.81
CA LEU A 256 -15.31 2.02 -5.39
C LEU A 256 -16.76 1.83 -4.94
N MET A 257 -17.56 1.15 -5.75
CA MET A 257 -18.88 0.70 -5.34
C MET A 257 -18.76 -0.63 -4.61
N ILE A 258 -18.96 -0.61 -3.29
CA ILE A 258 -19.01 -1.80 -2.42
C ILE A 258 -20.02 -2.84 -2.96
N THR A 259 -21.08 -2.41 -3.65
CA THR A 259 -22.16 -3.26 -4.16
C THR A 259 -21.99 -3.74 -5.61
N ASN A 260 -21.23 -3.06 -6.47
CA ASN A 260 -21.31 -3.28 -7.93
C ASN A 260 -20.05 -3.88 -8.57
N ILE A 261 -18.88 -3.87 -7.91
CA ILE A 261 -17.62 -4.39 -8.50
C ILE A 261 -17.26 -5.79 -7.97
N MET A 262 -17.95 -6.26 -6.92
CA MET A 262 -17.66 -7.54 -6.25
C MET A 262 -18.31 -8.76 -6.91
N ALA A 263 -19.12 -8.62 -7.97
CA ALA A 263 -19.88 -9.75 -8.51
C ALA A 263 -19.15 -10.51 -9.64
N SER A 264 -18.56 -9.83 -10.63
CA SER A 264 -18.09 -10.50 -11.87
C SER A 264 -16.60 -10.87 -11.89
N ALA A 265 -15.71 -10.06 -11.31
CA ALA A 265 -14.27 -10.35 -11.29
C ALA A 265 -13.79 -10.95 -9.97
N PHE A 266 -14.50 -10.68 -8.86
CA PHE A 266 -14.08 -11.06 -7.52
C PHE A 266 -14.03 -12.57 -7.32
N PRO A 267 -15.05 -13.38 -7.71
CA PRO A 267 -14.96 -14.84 -7.61
C PRO A 267 -13.71 -15.43 -8.30
N SER A 268 -13.34 -14.91 -9.47
CA SER A 268 -12.14 -15.31 -10.22
C SER A 268 -10.84 -14.84 -9.56
N VAL A 269 -10.81 -13.61 -9.04
CA VAL A 269 -9.66 -13.07 -8.26
C VAL A 269 -9.41 -13.89 -6.99
N MET A 270 -10.47 -14.46 -6.41
CA MET A 270 -10.43 -15.26 -5.19
C MET A 270 -10.03 -16.72 -5.44
N GLY A 271 -9.86 -17.11 -6.71
CA GLY A 271 -9.39 -18.44 -7.10
C GLY A 271 -10.44 -19.53 -6.96
N LEU A 272 -11.73 -19.19 -7.01
CA LEU A 272 -12.79 -20.20 -7.01
C LEU A 272 -12.70 -21.06 -8.28
N LYS A 273 -13.01 -22.36 -8.15
CA LYS A 273 -13.02 -23.28 -9.30
C LYS A 273 -14.07 -22.86 -10.32
N ASN A 274 -13.80 -23.11 -11.60
CA ASN A 274 -14.67 -22.72 -12.72
C ASN A 274 -16.11 -23.20 -12.59
N GLU A 275 -16.35 -24.37 -12.00
CA GLU A 275 -17.70 -24.92 -11.78
C GLU A 275 -18.51 -24.09 -10.78
N ILE A 276 -17.86 -23.62 -9.70
CA ILE A 276 -18.48 -22.70 -8.73
C ILE A 276 -18.76 -21.35 -9.40
N LEU A 277 -17.80 -20.85 -10.19
CA LEU A 277 -17.96 -19.62 -10.96
C LEU A 277 -19.14 -19.69 -11.92
N ALA A 278 -19.30 -20.79 -12.64
CA ALA A 278 -20.40 -21.01 -13.56
C ALA A 278 -21.75 -20.99 -12.84
N ASN A 279 -21.85 -21.63 -11.66
CA ASN A 279 -23.06 -21.61 -10.85
C ASN A 279 -23.42 -20.20 -10.33
N ILE A 280 -22.41 -19.40 -9.94
CA ILE A 280 -22.61 -18.01 -9.54
C ILE A 280 -23.02 -17.15 -10.74
N ASN A 281 -22.35 -17.28 -11.88
CA ASN A 281 -22.64 -16.50 -13.08
C ASN A 281 -24.06 -16.78 -13.62
N ASP A 282 -24.48 -18.04 -13.67
CA ASP A 282 -25.86 -18.41 -14.05
C ASP A 282 -26.91 -17.77 -13.14
N ALA A 283 -26.60 -17.62 -11.85
CA ALA A 283 -27.48 -16.92 -10.92
C ALA A 283 -27.50 -15.40 -11.16
N ILE A 284 -26.33 -14.79 -11.42
CA ILE A 284 -26.19 -13.36 -11.70
C ILE A 284 -26.91 -12.97 -13.00
N GLU A 285 -26.92 -13.85 -14.01
CA GLU A 285 -27.66 -13.62 -15.26
C GLU A 285 -29.19 -13.57 -15.07
N LYS A 286 -29.70 -14.20 -14.00
CA LYS A 286 -31.14 -14.38 -13.77
C LYS A 286 -31.71 -13.54 -12.64
N LYS A 287 -30.86 -13.13 -11.68
CA LYS A 287 -31.24 -12.40 -10.48
C LYS A 287 -30.08 -11.54 -10.00
N SER A 288 -30.39 -10.52 -9.20
CA SER A 288 -29.36 -9.84 -8.42
C SER A 288 -28.85 -10.75 -7.31
N VAL A 289 -27.52 -10.81 -7.17
CA VAL A 289 -26.84 -11.64 -6.18
C VAL A 289 -25.97 -10.76 -5.28
N LEU A 290 -26.18 -10.87 -3.97
CA LEU A 290 -25.29 -10.31 -2.96
C LEU A 290 -24.25 -11.37 -2.58
N GLY A 291 -22.97 -11.07 -2.81
CA GLY A 291 -21.86 -11.81 -2.22
C GLY A 291 -21.47 -11.19 -0.89
N ILE A 292 -21.63 -11.92 0.21
CA ILE A 292 -21.22 -11.46 1.54
C ILE A 292 -20.05 -12.32 1.99
N THR A 293 -18.98 -11.66 2.43
CA THR A 293 -17.74 -12.35 2.78
C THR A 293 -17.42 -12.15 4.24
N SER A 294 -17.09 -13.24 4.93
CA SER A 294 -16.68 -13.21 6.34
C SER A 294 -15.16 -13.30 6.45
N THR A 295 -14.56 -12.53 7.35
CA THR A 295 -13.11 -12.55 7.59
C THR A 295 -12.77 -12.76 9.05
N VAL A 296 -11.73 -13.54 9.33
CA VAL A 296 -11.17 -13.68 10.69
C VAL A 296 -10.11 -12.60 10.88
N LEU A 297 -10.41 -11.64 11.74
CA LEU A 297 -9.54 -10.48 11.99
C LEU A 297 -8.43 -10.77 13.01
N ASN A 298 -8.58 -11.83 13.81
CA ASN A 298 -7.58 -12.23 14.81
C ASN A 298 -7.23 -13.72 14.63
N PRO A 299 -6.63 -14.09 13.49
CA PRO A 299 -6.34 -15.48 13.19
C PRO A 299 -5.42 -16.09 14.26
N LYS A 300 -5.71 -17.32 14.66
CA LYS A 300 -4.82 -18.16 15.49
C LYS A 300 -3.90 -19.02 14.64
N SER A 301 -4.35 -19.31 13.42
CA SER A 301 -3.58 -19.98 12.39
C SER A 301 -2.36 -19.16 11.99
N GLN A 302 -1.22 -19.84 11.87
CA GLN A 302 0.03 -19.25 11.40
C GLN A 302 0.64 -20.10 10.29
N GLY A 303 1.23 -19.41 9.34
CA GLY A 303 1.95 -19.98 8.23
C GLY A 303 3.44 -19.69 8.27
N LYS A 304 4.09 -19.97 7.13
CA LYS A 304 5.48 -19.58 6.89
C LYS A 304 5.82 -19.47 5.41
N ILE A 305 6.90 -18.76 5.13
CA ILE A 305 7.50 -18.58 3.81
C ILE A 305 8.92 -19.12 3.82
N LEU A 306 9.20 -20.02 2.88
CA LEU A 306 10.52 -20.65 2.73
C LEU A 306 11.09 -20.39 1.34
N LEU A 307 12.41 -20.34 1.23
CA LEU A 307 13.05 -20.46 -0.09
C LEU A 307 12.74 -21.82 -0.71
N LYS A 308 12.41 -21.83 -2.00
CA LYS A 308 12.37 -23.07 -2.81
C LYS A 308 13.79 -23.48 -3.22
N THR A 309 14.60 -22.51 -3.63
CA THR A 309 16.00 -22.68 -4.07
C THR A 309 16.80 -21.42 -3.69
N SER A 310 18.11 -21.43 -3.95
CA SER A 310 18.97 -20.24 -3.85
C SER A 310 18.87 -19.26 -5.03
N ASN A 311 18.02 -19.53 -6.04
CA ASN A 311 17.80 -18.64 -7.18
C ASN A 311 16.76 -17.57 -6.84
N ALA A 312 17.15 -16.30 -6.90
CA ALA A 312 16.28 -15.17 -6.61
C ALA A 312 15.03 -15.06 -7.52
N ASN A 313 15.06 -15.66 -8.71
CA ASN A 313 13.93 -15.65 -9.63
C ASN A 313 12.87 -16.70 -9.30
N ASP A 314 13.22 -17.72 -8.51
CA ASP A 314 12.31 -18.78 -8.14
C ASP A 314 11.28 -18.26 -7.13
N LYS A 315 10.04 -18.73 -7.27
CA LYS A 315 8.98 -18.37 -6.32
C LYS A 315 9.23 -19.07 -4.99
N PRO A 316 9.08 -18.37 -3.85
CA PRO A 316 9.19 -18.99 -2.55
C PRO A 316 8.04 -19.98 -2.34
N LEU A 317 8.24 -20.92 -1.42
CA LEU A 317 7.18 -21.78 -0.90
C LEU A 317 6.39 -20.98 0.13
N ILE A 318 5.06 -20.94 -0.01
CA ILE A 318 4.16 -20.24 0.90
C ILE A 318 3.23 -21.27 1.51
N TYR A 319 3.34 -21.47 2.82
CA TYR A 319 2.44 -22.29 3.61
C TYR A 319 1.55 -21.33 4.39
N SER A 320 0.29 -21.16 3.99
CA SER A 320 -0.58 -20.15 4.60
C SER A 320 -1.03 -20.52 6.02
N GLY A 321 -1.15 -21.83 6.30
CA GLY A 321 -1.61 -22.32 7.59
C GLY A 321 -3.08 -22.04 7.89
N TYR A 322 -3.90 -21.63 6.91
CA TYR A 322 -5.31 -21.32 7.15
C TYR A 322 -6.05 -22.47 7.84
N LEU A 323 -6.81 -22.16 8.89
CA LEU A 323 -7.61 -23.12 9.65
C LEU A 323 -6.78 -24.24 10.29
N SER A 324 -5.49 -24.01 10.55
CA SER A 324 -4.58 -25.00 11.14
C SER A 324 -4.37 -24.81 12.64
N ASP A 325 -5.03 -23.82 13.25
CA ASP A 325 -4.96 -23.59 14.68
C ASP A 325 -5.44 -24.82 15.47
N GLN A 326 -4.71 -25.17 16.53
CA GLN A 326 -4.88 -26.44 17.23
C GLN A 326 -6.27 -26.59 17.88
N ASN A 327 -6.87 -25.48 18.28
CA ASN A 327 -8.15 -25.46 18.99
C ASN A 327 -9.36 -25.32 18.05
N GLY A 328 -9.13 -25.10 16.75
CA GLY A 328 -10.18 -24.82 15.77
C GLY A 328 -10.94 -23.51 16.02
N GLU A 329 -10.32 -22.53 16.68
CA GLU A 329 -10.89 -21.22 16.98
C GLU A 329 -11.24 -20.45 15.70
N ASP A 330 -10.38 -20.51 14.68
CA ASP A 330 -10.63 -19.80 13.42
C ASP A 330 -11.85 -20.39 12.67
N MET A 331 -12.00 -21.71 12.71
CA MET A 331 -13.16 -22.43 12.17
C MET A 331 -14.44 -22.07 12.92
N ALA A 332 -14.39 -22.06 14.26
CA ALA A 332 -15.55 -21.76 15.09
C ALA A 332 -16.06 -20.33 14.84
N ILE A 333 -15.16 -19.35 14.77
CA ILE A 333 -15.51 -17.94 14.50
C ILE A 333 -16.14 -17.78 13.11
N MET A 334 -15.59 -18.44 12.08
CA MET A 334 -16.20 -18.39 10.74
C MET A 334 -17.57 -19.07 10.68
N LEU A 335 -17.78 -20.16 11.43
CA LEU A 335 -19.11 -20.78 11.51
C LEU A 335 -20.12 -19.83 12.18
N GLU A 336 -19.74 -19.19 13.29
CA GLU A 336 -20.58 -18.19 13.95
C GLU A 336 -20.88 -17.00 13.03
N SER A 337 -19.92 -16.57 12.21
CA SER A 337 -20.15 -15.48 11.26
C SER A 337 -21.17 -15.86 10.18
N LEU A 338 -21.18 -17.10 9.70
CA LEU A 338 -22.21 -17.58 8.76
C LEU A 338 -23.59 -17.63 9.40
N ARG A 339 -23.70 -18.05 10.68
CA ARG A 339 -24.95 -17.99 11.45
C ARG A 339 -25.43 -16.56 11.64
N PHE A 340 -24.51 -15.64 11.88
CA PHE A 340 -24.81 -14.21 11.93
C PHE A 340 -25.38 -13.71 10.59
N LEU A 341 -24.78 -14.10 9.46
CA LEU A 341 -25.26 -13.72 8.13
C LEU A 341 -26.65 -14.31 7.79
N GLU A 342 -26.92 -15.55 8.21
CA GLU A 342 -28.26 -16.13 8.09
C GLU A 342 -29.30 -15.32 8.86
N ASN A 343 -28.98 -14.83 10.06
CA ASN A 343 -29.88 -13.95 10.81
C ASN A 343 -29.99 -12.55 10.19
N LEU A 344 -28.92 -12.03 9.60
CA LEU A 344 -28.89 -10.71 8.97
C LEU A 344 -29.90 -10.62 7.82
N ILE A 345 -29.94 -11.62 6.95
CA ILE A 345 -30.87 -11.62 5.81
C ILE A 345 -32.34 -11.82 6.23
N GLU A 346 -32.58 -12.35 7.43
CA GLU A 346 -33.92 -12.57 7.99
C GLU A 346 -34.51 -11.32 8.66
N THR A 347 -33.76 -10.22 8.73
CA THR A 347 -34.23 -8.91 9.21
C THR A 347 -35.36 -8.35 8.34
N SER A 348 -36.23 -7.53 8.92
CA SER A 348 -37.37 -6.98 8.19
C SER A 348 -36.93 -6.08 7.02
N SER A 349 -35.83 -5.35 7.18
CA SER A 349 -35.23 -4.51 6.14
C SER A 349 -34.72 -5.29 4.93
N LEU A 350 -34.23 -6.52 5.11
CA LEU A 350 -33.76 -7.36 4.00
C LEU A 350 -34.82 -8.34 3.50
N LYS A 351 -35.75 -8.80 4.34
CA LYS A 351 -36.85 -9.69 3.95
C LYS A 351 -37.72 -9.15 2.83
N LYS A 352 -37.89 -7.83 2.74
CA LYS A 352 -38.61 -7.18 1.63
C LYS A 352 -37.95 -7.44 0.26
N TYR A 353 -36.70 -7.91 0.23
CA TYR A 353 -35.97 -8.29 -0.97
C TYR A 353 -36.02 -9.80 -1.27
N ASP A 354 -36.88 -10.60 -0.60
CA ASP A 354 -36.99 -12.06 -0.76
C ASP A 354 -35.61 -12.77 -0.83
N PRO A 355 -34.78 -12.63 0.21
CA PRO A 355 -33.41 -13.13 0.17
C PRO A 355 -33.38 -14.66 0.20
N GLN A 356 -32.71 -15.26 -0.77
CA GLN A 356 -32.54 -16.71 -0.87
C GLN A 356 -31.07 -17.08 -0.89
N ILE A 357 -30.60 -17.75 0.18
CA ILE A 357 -29.23 -18.26 0.24
C ILE A 357 -29.02 -19.27 -0.89
N MET A 358 -27.95 -19.07 -1.65
CA MET A 358 -27.56 -19.98 -2.72
C MET A 358 -26.82 -21.18 -2.15
N GLN A 359 -27.29 -22.39 -2.50
CA GLN A 359 -26.45 -23.58 -2.42
C GLN A 359 -25.49 -23.57 -3.61
N LEU A 360 -24.21 -23.41 -3.31
CA LEU A 360 -23.15 -23.51 -4.32
C LEU A 360 -22.93 -24.98 -4.69
N ASN A 361 -22.54 -25.23 -5.94
CA ASN A 361 -22.14 -26.57 -6.38
C ASN A 361 -20.80 -26.95 -5.74
N LEU A 362 -20.85 -27.69 -4.63
CA LEU A 362 -19.70 -28.14 -3.84
C LEU A 362 -19.82 -29.67 -3.63
N PRO A 363 -19.42 -30.49 -4.63
CA PRO A 363 -19.62 -31.94 -4.57
C PRO A 363 -19.08 -32.61 -3.30
N GLU A 364 -17.96 -32.09 -2.76
CA GLU A 364 -17.36 -32.60 -1.53
C GLU A 364 -18.20 -32.32 -0.27
N CYS A 365 -19.10 -31.34 -0.33
CA CYS A 365 -19.96 -30.88 0.75
C CYS A 365 -21.43 -31.30 0.59
N ASP A 366 -21.89 -31.70 -0.60
CA ASP A 366 -23.28 -32.08 -0.91
C ASP A 366 -23.77 -33.33 -0.15
N LYS A 367 -22.85 -34.08 0.47
CA LYS A 367 -23.18 -35.18 1.39
C LYS A 367 -23.78 -34.71 2.73
N PHE A 368 -23.66 -33.43 3.05
CA PHE A 368 -24.22 -32.84 4.25
C PHE A 368 -25.51 -32.08 3.92
N GLU A 369 -26.47 -32.07 4.84
CA GLU A 369 -27.68 -31.28 4.69
C GLU A 369 -27.33 -29.80 4.52
N PHE A 370 -27.88 -29.15 3.49
CA PHE A 370 -27.60 -27.74 3.21
C PHE A 370 -27.92 -26.87 4.44
N ARG A 371 -27.02 -25.93 4.76
CA ARG A 371 -27.05 -25.04 5.94
C ARG A 371 -26.80 -25.70 7.31
N SER A 372 -26.61 -27.01 7.38
CA SER A 372 -26.13 -27.68 8.60
C SER A 372 -24.74 -27.20 9.00
N ASP A 373 -24.37 -27.40 10.27
CA ASP A 373 -23.02 -27.10 10.76
C ASP A 373 -21.95 -27.83 9.95
N ASP A 374 -22.20 -29.08 9.56
CA ASP A 374 -21.24 -29.89 8.82
C ASP A 374 -21.09 -29.42 7.37
N TYR A 375 -22.20 -29.02 6.72
CA TYR A 375 -22.14 -28.36 5.40
C TYR A 375 -21.32 -27.09 5.47
N TRP A 376 -21.57 -26.21 6.45
CA TRP A 376 -20.84 -24.95 6.56
C TRP A 376 -19.37 -25.15 6.91
N LYS A 377 -19.03 -26.08 7.83
CA LYS A 377 -17.63 -26.43 8.11
C LYS A 377 -16.92 -26.99 6.88
N CYS A 378 -17.62 -27.76 6.04
CA CYS A 378 -17.06 -28.22 4.76
C CYS A 378 -16.84 -27.05 3.79
N SER A 379 -17.86 -26.21 3.61
CA SER A 379 -17.80 -25.01 2.78
C SER A 379 -16.68 -24.05 3.20
N ILE A 380 -16.50 -23.83 4.50
CA ILE A 380 -15.40 -23.02 5.06
C ILE A 380 -14.06 -23.60 4.61
N ARG A 381 -13.79 -24.89 4.83
CA ARG A 381 -12.53 -25.51 4.40
C ARG A 381 -12.28 -25.38 2.89
N TYR A 382 -13.34 -25.46 2.10
CA TYR A 382 -13.24 -25.46 0.64
C TYR A 382 -13.09 -24.06 0.03
N LEU A 383 -13.77 -23.07 0.61
CA LEU A 383 -13.92 -21.71 0.06
C LEU A 383 -13.17 -20.65 0.86
N THR A 384 -12.41 -21.03 1.87
CA THR A 384 -11.50 -20.13 2.57
C THR A 384 -10.30 -19.80 1.69
N THR A 385 -10.02 -18.51 1.55
CA THR A 385 -8.86 -17.97 0.84
C THR A 385 -8.33 -16.73 1.56
N THR A 386 -7.39 -16.01 0.96
CA THR A 386 -6.81 -14.78 1.48
C THR A 386 -7.69 -13.56 1.15
N ILE A 387 -7.74 -12.55 2.03
CA ILE A 387 -8.14 -11.18 1.64
C ILE A 387 -6.92 -10.31 1.26
N PHE A 388 -5.75 -10.95 1.08
CA PHE A 388 -4.48 -10.36 0.65
C PHE A 388 -3.81 -9.45 1.68
N HIS A 389 -3.90 -9.78 2.98
CA HIS A 389 -3.30 -9.02 4.08
C HIS A 389 -2.19 -9.80 4.83
N PRO A 390 -1.19 -10.39 4.15
CA PRO A 390 -0.15 -11.14 4.84
C PRO A 390 0.75 -10.21 5.68
N THR A 391 1.12 -10.64 6.88
CA THR A 391 2.03 -9.93 7.80
C THR A 391 2.99 -10.89 8.52
N GLY A 392 3.93 -10.34 9.30
CA GLY A 392 4.63 -11.09 10.37
C GLY A 392 5.90 -11.85 10.02
N THR A 393 6.21 -12.05 8.74
CA THR A 393 7.36 -12.87 8.29
C THR A 393 8.76 -12.35 8.63
N CYS A 394 8.85 -11.11 9.11
CA CYS A 394 10.07 -10.48 9.63
C CYS A 394 9.75 -9.80 10.97
N LYS A 395 9.02 -10.51 11.84
CA LYS A 395 8.45 -10.04 13.11
C LYS A 395 9.34 -9.07 13.89
N MET A 396 8.76 -7.95 14.30
CA MET A 396 9.35 -7.01 15.24
C MET A 396 9.18 -7.51 16.68
N GLY A 397 10.21 -7.36 17.51
CA GLY A 397 10.11 -7.68 18.92
C GLY A 397 11.32 -7.19 19.73
N PRO A 398 11.25 -7.31 21.07
CA PRO A 398 12.40 -7.07 21.93
C PRO A 398 13.50 -8.11 21.68
N SER A 399 14.74 -7.81 22.08
CA SER A 399 15.90 -8.66 21.79
C SER A 399 15.87 -10.04 22.45
N ASP A 400 15.02 -10.22 23.46
CA ASP A 400 14.79 -11.49 24.16
C ASP A 400 13.61 -12.28 23.58
N ASP A 401 12.85 -11.73 22.62
CA ASP A 401 11.87 -12.47 21.83
C ASP A 401 12.60 -13.32 20.77
N GLY A 402 12.73 -14.63 21.06
CA GLY A 402 13.36 -15.59 20.14
C GLY A 402 12.64 -15.77 18.81
N THR A 403 11.45 -15.19 18.63
CA THR A 403 10.69 -15.20 17.37
C THR A 403 10.85 -13.91 16.56
N ALA A 404 11.58 -12.91 17.07
CA ALA A 404 11.79 -11.63 16.41
C ALA A 404 12.95 -11.66 15.40
N VAL A 405 12.79 -10.89 14.31
CA VAL A 405 13.77 -10.70 13.23
C VAL A 405 14.32 -9.27 13.25
N VAL A 406 13.49 -8.30 13.62
CA VAL A 406 13.88 -6.90 13.72
C VAL A 406 13.57 -6.33 15.10
N ASP A 407 14.33 -5.31 15.50
CA ASP A 407 14.05 -4.57 16.72
C ASP A 407 12.97 -3.48 16.53
N LEU A 408 12.73 -2.74 17.62
CA LEU A 408 11.79 -1.62 17.74
C LEU A 408 12.00 -0.51 16.71
N GLU A 409 13.23 -0.35 16.24
CA GLU A 409 13.60 0.62 15.20
C GLU A 409 13.66 -0.04 13.81
N LEU A 410 13.21 -1.29 13.69
CA LEU A 410 13.17 -2.09 12.48
C LEU A 410 14.54 -2.54 11.96
N ARG A 411 15.58 -2.50 12.81
CA ARG A 411 16.94 -2.97 12.46
C ARG A 411 16.99 -4.49 12.54
N VAL A 412 17.59 -5.14 11.55
CA VAL A 412 17.73 -6.60 11.53
C VAL A 412 18.71 -7.05 12.60
N PHE A 413 18.31 -7.99 13.45
CA PHE A 413 19.14 -8.42 14.57
C PHE A 413 20.49 -8.99 14.13
N GLY A 414 21.57 -8.40 14.65
CA GLY A 414 22.94 -8.85 14.39
C GLY A 414 23.45 -8.53 12.98
N ILE A 415 22.78 -7.65 12.22
CA ILE A 415 23.24 -7.15 10.94
C ILE A 415 23.16 -5.60 10.92
N ASP A 416 24.31 -4.96 10.94
CA ASP A 416 24.39 -3.49 10.92
C ASP A 416 23.95 -2.93 9.55
N ASN A 417 23.42 -1.71 9.56
CA ASN A 417 23.01 -0.95 8.37
C ASN A 417 21.93 -1.63 7.51
N LEU A 418 21.10 -2.49 8.12
CA LEU A 418 19.99 -3.18 7.45
C LEU A 418 18.69 -3.02 8.25
N ARG A 419 17.63 -2.57 7.58
CA ARG A 419 16.27 -2.52 8.14
C ARG A 419 15.26 -3.22 7.25
N VAL A 420 14.14 -3.65 7.84
CA VAL A 420 12.95 -4.08 7.11
C VAL A 420 11.82 -3.11 7.42
N ALA A 421 11.25 -2.46 6.42
CA ALA A 421 10.20 -1.45 6.61
C ALA A 421 9.02 -1.74 5.68
N ASP A 422 8.23 -2.75 6.04
CA ASP A 422 6.95 -3.11 5.42
C ASP A 422 6.13 -3.99 6.37
N ALA A 423 4.97 -4.50 5.92
CA ALA A 423 4.04 -5.28 6.75
C ALA A 423 4.60 -6.61 7.30
N SER A 424 5.75 -7.09 6.82
CA SER A 424 6.42 -8.27 7.39
C SER A 424 6.82 -8.07 8.84
N ILE A 425 7.00 -6.84 9.32
CA ILE A 425 7.46 -6.57 10.69
C ILE A 425 6.36 -6.64 11.74
N MET A 426 5.08 -6.68 11.35
CA MET A 426 3.99 -6.59 12.31
C MET A 426 4.00 -7.80 13.26
N PRO A 427 4.11 -7.62 14.59
CA PRO A 427 4.20 -8.74 15.53
C PRO A 427 2.91 -9.53 15.67
N ASN A 428 1.78 -8.87 15.43
CA ASN A 428 0.48 -9.49 15.20
C ASN A 428 -0.23 -8.65 14.14
N ILE A 429 -1.05 -9.30 13.32
CA ILE A 429 -1.86 -8.62 12.31
C ILE A 429 -2.82 -7.63 12.96
N ASN A 430 -2.97 -6.46 12.33
CA ASN A 430 -3.92 -5.46 12.80
C ASN A 430 -5.34 -5.88 12.43
N LYS A 431 -6.22 -5.90 13.42
CA LYS A 431 -7.65 -6.02 13.29
C LYS A 431 -8.19 -4.71 12.74
N THR A 432 -9.20 -4.81 11.91
CA THR A 432 -10.10 -3.70 11.58
C THR A 432 -11.41 -3.77 12.38
N ASP A 433 -11.46 -4.54 13.49
CA ASP A 433 -12.63 -4.65 14.39
C ASP A 433 -12.22 -5.06 15.84
N LYS A 434 -13.07 -4.80 16.85
CA LYS A 434 -12.73 -4.79 18.29
C LYS A 434 -13.86 -5.32 19.22
N THR A 435 -13.60 -6.33 20.05
CA THR A 435 -14.15 -6.45 21.45
C THR A 435 -13.21 -7.29 22.34
N PRO A 436 -13.31 -7.19 23.69
CA PRO A 436 -13.60 -8.42 24.43
C PRO A 436 -14.77 -8.28 25.40
N ARG A 437 -15.43 -9.41 25.66
CA ARG A 437 -16.00 -9.72 26.99
C ARG A 437 -14.82 -9.85 27.95
N ASP A 438 -14.63 -8.90 28.85
CA ASP A 438 -13.86 -9.12 30.08
C ASP A 438 -14.83 -9.24 31.26
N THR A 439 -15.18 -10.48 31.58
CA THR A 439 -15.62 -10.88 32.92
C THR A 439 -14.42 -11.43 33.68
N ALA A 440 -13.61 -10.58 34.31
CA ALA A 440 -12.79 -10.98 35.47
C ALA A 440 -12.15 -9.78 36.16
N ARG A 441 -12.49 -9.63 37.44
CA ARG A 441 -11.81 -8.83 38.46
C ARG A 441 -10.28 -8.99 38.39
N THR A 442 -9.53 -7.89 38.30
CA THR A 442 -8.34 -7.73 39.16
C THR A 442 -8.01 -6.27 39.45
N ARG A 443 -7.95 -5.95 40.75
CA ARG A 443 -7.48 -4.69 41.34
C ARG A 443 -5.95 -4.62 41.30
N ARG A 444 -5.43 -3.38 41.43
CA ARG A 444 -4.04 -2.95 41.81
C ARG A 444 -3.02 -2.96 40.66
N ARG A 445 -2.09 -2.01 40.54
CA ARG A 445 -1.52 -1.00 41.47
C ARG A 445 -0.87 0.10 40.62
N LYS A 446 -1.09 1.38 40.95
CA LYS A 446 -0.28 2.50 40.43
C LYS A 446 1.16 2.35 40.93
N ARG A 447 2.14 2.45 40.03
CA ARG A 447 3.52 2.78 40.40
C ARG A 447 4.08 3.79 39.40
N ASN A 448 4.50 4.93 39.96
CA ASN A 448 5.18 6.01 39.28
C ASN A 448 6.52 5.52 38.72
N VAL A 449 6.80 5.79 37.44
CA VAL A 449 8.17 5.90 36.93
C VAL A 449 8.25 7.21 36.14
N ARG A 450 9.12 8.11 36.62
CA ARG A 450 9.51 9.37 36.00
C ARG A 450 10.50 9.10 34.86
N GLU A 451 10.28 9.78 33.75
CA GLU A 451 11.23 10.32 32.77
C GLU A 451 12.45 9.49 32.32
N SER A 452 12.38 9.05 31.07
CA SER A 452 13.39 9.38 30.05
C SER A 452 12.70 9.54 28.69
N LYS A 453 12.33 10.78 28.35
CA LYS A 453 11.79 11.14 27.03
C LYS A 453 12.95 11.28 26.04
N GLU A 454 13.23 10.23 25.28
CA GLU A 454 13.90 10.37 23.99
C GLU A 454 13.06 9.69 22.90
N ASN A 455 12.52 10.54 22.02
CA ASN A 455 11.52 10.21 21.02
C ASN A 455 12.22 9.66 19.76
N THR A 456 12.31 8.33 19.62
CA THR A 456 13.10 7.63 18.58
C THR A 456 12.36 7.41 17.25
N PHE A 457 11.04 7.60 17.19
CA PHE A 457 10.30 7.39 15.95
C PHE A 457 10.55 8.50 14.90
N GLY A 458 10.61 9.76 15.36
CA GLY A 458 10.79 10.92 14.48
C GLY A 458 12.18 11.00 13.84
N LYS A 459 13.25 10.59 14.52
CA LYS A 459 14.63 10.73 13.99
C LYS A 459 14.95 9.71 12.89
N SER A 460 14.36 8.52 12.89
CA SER A 460 14.75 7.47 11.93
C SER A 460 14.21 7.70 10.52
N VAL A 461 13.02 8.32 10.40
CA VAL A 461 12.40 8.63 9.10
C VAL A 461 12.62 10.10 8.67
N SER A 462 12.69 11.07 9.60
CA SER A 462 12.86 12.50 9.24
C SER A 462 14.32 12.96 9.07
N ARG A 463 15.30 12.34 9.74
CA ARG A 463 16.71 12.80 9.74
C ARG A 463 17.47 12.48 8.44
N VAL A 464 16.81 11.81 7.49
CA VAL A 464 17.36 11.48 6.16
C VAL A 464 17.32 12.69 5.20
N MET A 465 16.55 13.74 5.49
CA MET A 465 16.11 14.71 4.47
C MET A 465 16.67 16.14 4.54
N THR A 466 17.56 16.50 5.47
CA THR A 466 18.04 17.89 5.56
C THR A 466 19.54 18.01 5.88
N LYS A 467 20.36 18.33 4.87
CA LYS A 467 21.56 19.21 4.94
C LYS A 467 22.28 19.31 3.58
N GLY A 468 22.42 20.53 3.04
CA GLY A 468 23.29 20.87 1.90
C GLY A 468 23.10 22.33 1.44
N GLY A 469 24.20 23.10 1.36
CA GLY A 469 24.27 24.56 1.18
C GLY A 469 24.26 25.11 -0.26
N THR A 470 24.45 26.44 -0.37
CA THR A 470 24.22 27.37 -1.49
C THR A 470 25.10 27.17 -2.75
N ALA A 471 24.54 27.34 -3.97
CA ALA A 471 25.27 27.22 -5.24
C ALA A 471 24.78 28.16 -6.38
N LYS A 472 25.71 28.59 -7.25
CA LYS A 472 25.53 29.38 -8.48
C LYS A 472 24.48 28.77 -9.45
N LYS A 473 23.83 29.62 -10.28
CA LYS A 473 22.74 29.26 -11.21
C LYS A 473 23.25 29.01 -12.63
N ARG A 474 22.54 28.17 -13.40
CA ARG A 474 22.93 27.73 -14.76
C ARG A 474 21.78 27.92 -15.74
N ILE A 475 22.06 28.41 -16.94
CA ILE A 475 21.05 28.52 -18.01
C ILE A 475 21.28 27.42 -19.04
N LEU A 476 20.21 26.73 -19.42
CA LEU A 476 20.20 25.77 -20.52
C LEU A 476 19.61 26.43 -21.76
N VAL A 477 20.41 26.54 -22.83
CA VAL A 477 19.98 27.14 -24.11
C VAL A 477 19.77 26.02 -25.12
N GLN A 478 18.59 25.96 -25.74
CA GLN A 478 18.21 24.96 -26.74
C GLN A 478 18.04 25.62 -28.12
N LYS A 479 18.37 24.90 -29.21
CA LYS A 479 18.24 25.42 -30.58
C LYS A 479 16.76 25.52 -31.01
N SER A 480 16.27 26.73 -31.29
CA SER A 480 14.95 26.99 -31.90
C SER A 480 15.06 27.33 -33.40
N PRO A 481 13.99 27.17 -34.21
CA PRO A 481 13.98 27.53 -35.63
C PRO A 481 14.19 29.05 -35.83
N PRO A 482 14.78 29.50 -36.96
CA PRO A 482 15.03 30.91 -37.20
C PRO A 482 13.73 31.64 -37.57
N ASP A 483 13.01 32.11 -36.56
CA ASP A 483 11.96 33.11 -36.68
C ASP A 483 12.40 34.44 -36.04
N SER A 484 11.62 35.51 -36.23
CA SER A 484 11.94 36.85 -35.72
C SER A 484 12.10 36.92 -34.20
N THR A 485 11.49 35.99 -33.48
CA THR A 485 11.59 35.85 -32.01
C THR A 485 12.99 35.37 -31.62
N THR A 486 13.57 34.48 -32.42
CA THR A 486 14.91 33.95 -32.20
C THR A 486 16.00 35.02 -32.31
N GLU A 487 15.92 35.95 -33.28
CA GLU A 487 16.88 37.07 -33.42
C GLU A 487 16.80 38.11 -32.29
N ALA A 488 15.59 38.36 -31.76
CA ALA A 488 15.42 39.21 -30.58
C ALA A 488 16.05 38.59 -29.32
N ILE A 489 15.91 37.28 -29.14
CA ILE A 489 16.53 36.52 -28.04
C ILE A 489 18.07 36.51 -28.18
N LYS A 490 18.60 36.37 -29.40
CA LYS A 490 20.05 36.46 -29.64
C LYS A 490 20.60 37.80 -29.15
N LYS A 491 19.92 38.90 -29.50
CA LYS A 491 20.35 40.25 -29.14
C LYS A 491 20.28 40.50 -27.63
N ALA A 492 19.22 40.04 -26.97
CA ALA A 492 19.04 40.18 -25.53
C ALA A 492 20.07 39.39 -24.70
N VAL A 493 20.37 38.15 -25.08
CA VAL A 493 21.38 37.31 -24.39
C VAL A 493 22.79 37.89 -24.57
N VAL A 494 23.10 38.41 -25.75
CA VAL A 494 24.40 39.07 -26.05
C VAL A 494 24.55 40.39 -25.30
N GLU A 495 23.48 41.20 -25.19
CA GLU A 495 23.49 42.43 -24.38
C GLU A 495 23.59 42.15 -22.87
N ALA A 496 23.00 41.04 -22.40
CA ALA A 496 23.00 40.67 -20.98
C ALA A 496 24.32 40.03 -20.49
N ALA A 497 25.02 39.26 -21.35
CA ALA A 497 26.24 38.52 -20.97
C ALA A 497 27.54 39.36 -21.06
N GLY A 498 27.49 40.56 -21.64
CA GLY A 498 28.68 41.38 -21.88
C GLY A 498 29.55 40.85 -23.04
N LYS A 499 30.34 41.73 -23.65
CA LYS A 499 31.00 41.48 -24.96
C LYS A 499 31.93 40.25 -25.00
N GLU A 500 32.56 39.87 -23.88
CA GLU A 500 33.47 38.71 -23.85
C GLU A 500 32.73 37.36 -23.79
N GLN A 501 31.69 37.22 -22.95
CA GLN A 501 30.93 35.96 -22.87
C GLN A 501 30.02 35.75 -24.08
N ALA A 502 29.57 36.84 -24.72
CA ALA A 502 28.81 36.78 -25.97
C ALA A 502 29.55 36.04 -27.10
N SER A 503 30.88 36.12 -27.15
CA SER A 503 31.71 35.41 -28.14
C SER A 503 31.55 33.89 -28.04
N ASP A 504 31.56 33.33 -26.82
CA ASP A 504 31.41 31.88 -26.62
C ASP A 504 29.99 31.39 -26.88
N ILE A 505 28.98 32.21 -26.54
CA ILE A 505 27.57 31.92 -26.81
C ILE A 505 27.30 31.92 -28.31
N VAL A 506 27.79 32.93 -29.03
CA VAL A 506 27.68 33.00 -30.49
C VAL A 506 28.44 31.86 -31.14
N ARG A 507 29.67 31.54 -30.69
CA ARG A 507 30.47 30.42 -31.21
C ARG A 507 29.81 29.05 -30.98
N ALA A 508 29.19 28.82 -29.82
CA ALA A 508 28.42 27.60 -29.55
C ALA A 508 27.16 27.47 -30.43
N TRP A 509 26.62 28.60 -30.92
CA TRP A 509 25.47 28.64 -31.82
C TRP A 509 25.83 28.57 -33.31
N THR A 510 26.96 29.12 -33.74
CA THR A 510 27.36 29.17 -35.16
C THR A 510 28.33 28.06 -35.58
N GLU A 511 29.24 27.63 -34.72
CA GLU A 511 30.29 26.66 -35.07
C GLU A 511 29.96 25.28 -34.51
N GLY A 512 28.97 24.63 -35.12
CA GLY A 512 28.85 23.18 -35.06
C GLY A 512 30.07 22.52 -35.70
N ARG A 513 31.10 22.20 -34.91
CA ARG A 513 32.17 21.27 -35.28
C ARG A 513 32.08 20.08 -34.32
N GLY A 514 31.98 18.82 -34.72
CA GLY A 514 31.88 18.14 -35.99
C GLY A 514 31.76 16.64 -35.66
N ASP A 515 30.77 15.99 -36.25
CA ASP A 515 30.57 14.54 -36.42
C ASP A 515 30.49 13.62 -35.20
N ALA A 516 29.33 13.67 -34.51
CA ALA A 516 28.43 12.52 -34.37
C ALA A 516 27.11 12.95 -33.68
N LYS A 517 26.00 12.82 -34.40
CA LYS A 517 24.58 12.86 -33.99
C LYS A 517 24.29 13.12 -32.48
N GLY A 518 23.70 14.28 -32.16
CA GLY A 518 22.67 14.32 -31.10
C GLY A 518 22.77 15.29 -29.93
N MET A 519 23.47 16.44 -30.00
CA MET A 519 23.35 17.47 -28.95
C MET A 519 22.44 18.63 -29.38
N LYS A 520 21.35 18.86 -28.63
CA LYS A 520 20.31 19.88 -28.86
C LYS A 520 20.42 21.11 -27.94
N SER A 521 21.33 21.13 -26.96
CA SER A 521 21.42 22.20 -25.95
C SER A 521 22.84 22.40 -25.42
N ALA A 522 23.12 23.60 -24.88
CA ALA A 522 24.35 23.97 -24.18
C ALA A 522 24.01 24.60 -22.80
N MET A 523 24.81 24.31 -21.77
CA MET A 523 24.71 25.00 -20.47
C MET A 523 25.74 26.10 -20.37
N ILE A 524 25.33 27.26 -19.87
CA ILE A 524 26.19 28.42 -19.63
C ILE A 524 26.00 28.88 -18.17
N ASP A 525 27.11 29.15 -17.50
CA ASP A 525 27.11 29.80 -16.18
C ASP A 525 27.00 31.32 -16.42
N VAL A 526 25.97 31.96 -15.87
CA VAL A 526 25.79 33.43 -15.96
C VAL A 526 25.53 34.02 -14.57
N ASP A 527 25.85 35.30 -14.42
CA ASP A 527 25.60 36.04 -13.19
C ASP A 527 24.13 36.43 -13.05
N GLU A 528 23.69 36.69 -11.81
CA GLU A 528 22.28 36.82 -11.44
C GLU A 528 21.59 38.03 -12.13
N ASP A 529 22.31 39.12 -12.35
CA ASP A 529 21.83 40.31 -13.08
C ASP A 529 21.53 40.03 -14.56
N ALA A 530 22.23 39.07 -15.18
CA ALA A 530 22.01 38.69 -16.57
C ALA A 530 20.73 37.84 -16.70
N VAL A 531 20.42 37.02 -15.69
CA VAL A 531 19.19 36.22 -15.62
C VAL A 531 17.96 37.13 -15.59
N GLU A 532 17.97 38.16 -14.74
CA GLU A 532 16.82 39.07 -14.57
C GLU A 532 16.52 39.88 -15.84
N LYS A 533 17.55 40.26 -16.60
CA LYS A 533 17.39 40.93 -17.91
C LYS A 533 16.80 40.02 -18.97
N VAL A 534 17.20 38.74 -18.99
CA VAL A 534 16.66 37.73 -19.92
C VAL A 534 15.20 37.41 -19.59
N GLU A 535 14.85 37.30 -18.31
CA GLU A 535 13.47 37.06 -17.85
C GLU A 535 12.52 38.20 -18.25
N LYS A 536 12.96 39.48 -18.15
CA LYS A 536 12.14 40.64 -18.55
C LYS A 536 11.79 40.69 -20.04
N VAL A 537 12.58 40.05 -20.89
CA VAL A 537 12.29 39.95 -22.34
C VAL A 537 11.28 38.82 -22.64
N TYR A 538 11.12 37.86 -21.72
CA TYR A 538 10.43 36.58 -21.96
C TYR A 538 8.93 36.56 -21.59
N GLU A 539 8.38 37.62 -20.99
CA GLU A 539 6.96 37.68 -20.55
C GLU A 539 5.91 37.59 -21.69
N LYS A 540 6.29 37.30 -22.95
CA LYS A 540 5.34 37.29 -24.08
C LYS A 540 5.38 36.07 -25.03
N ASP A 541 6.30 35.10 -24.90
CA ASP A 541 6.28 33.91 -25.79
C ASP A 541 6.97 32.70 -25.14
N THR A 542 6.33 31.51 -25.14
CA THR A 542 6.62 30.41 -24.19
C THR A 542 7.42 29.23 -24.74
N SER A 543 8.18 29.41 -25.83
CA SER A 543 8.98 28.31 -26.40
C SER A 543 10.48 28.62 -26.53
N GLY A 544 11.32 27.95 -25.73
CA GLY A 544 12.70 27.63 -26.11
C GLY A 544 13.86 27.92 -25.14
N LEU A 545 13.64 28.52 -23.96
CA LEU A 545 14.72 28.82 -23.00
C LEU A 545 14.35 28.38 -21.58
N TYR A 546 15.18 27.55 -20.93
CA TYR A 546 14.97 27.13 -19.54
C TYR A 546 16.08 27.69 -18.65
N ILE A 547 15.71 28.59 -17.75
CA ILE A 547 16.59 29.12 -16.71
C ILE A 547 16.51 28.19 -15.50
N LEU A 548 17.60 27.49 -15.18
CA LEU A 548 17.65 26.59 -14.03
C LEU A 548 18.31 27.31 -12.84
N SER A 549 17.48 27.79 -11.92
CA SER A 549 17.95 28.35 -10.66
C SER A 549 18.13 27.26 -9.60
N ASN A 550 19.34 27.12 -9.05
CA ASN A 550 19.60 26.24 -7.93
C ASN A 550 19.14 26.90 -6.62
N GLY A 551 17.95 26.50 -6.15
CA GLY A 551 17.59 26.33 -4.73
C GLY A 551 17.62 27.55 -3.81
N GLY A 552 16.43 28.04 -3.45
CA GLY A 552 16.21 28.86 -2.26
C GLY A 552 14.75 29.31 -2.18
N SER A 553 14.00 28.77 -1.23
CA SER A 553 12.56 29.02 -1.04
C SER A 553 12.22 30.51 -0.95
N LYS A 554 11.24 30.95 -1.75
CA LYS A 554 10.03 31.66 -1.30
C LYS A 554 9.06 31.70 -2.48
N GLY A 555 7.80 31.34 -2.23
CA GLY A 555 6.80 31.20 -3.26
C GLY A 555 6.51 32.49 -4.00
N LYS A 556 6.06 32.33 -5.24
CA LYS A 556 4.83 32.89 -5.77
C LYS A 556 4.43 32.05 -6.99
N ASP A 557 3.15 31.77 -7.06
CA ASP A 557 2.46 31.17 -8.20
C ASP A 557 2.76 31.93 -9.50
N THR A 558 2.85 31.20 -10.62
CA THR A 558 1.98 31.44 -11.78
C THR A 558 2.01 30.27 -12.77
N GLN A 559 0.82 29.98 -13.30
CA GLN A 559 0.43 29.05 -14.37
C GLN A 559 1.29 29.23 -15.65
N MET A 560 1.55 28.18 -16.44
CA MET A 560 0.62 27.54 -17.39
C MET A 560 0.91 26.06 -17.61
#